data_AF-A0A7W7Q9R0-F1
#
_entry.id   AF-A0A7W7Q9R0-F1
#
_cell.length_a   1.000
_cell.length_b   1.000
_cell.length_c   1.000
_cell.angle_alpha   90.00
_cell.angle_beta   90.00
_cell.angle_gamma   90.00
#
_symmetry.space_group_name_H-M   'P 1'
#
loop_
_entity.id
_entity.type
_entity.pdbx_description
1 polymer ?
#
loop_
_entity_poly.entity_id
_entity_poly.type
_entity_poly.pdbx_seq_one_letter_code
_entity_poly.pdbx_strand_id
1 'polypeptide(L)'
;MVDYLDTYVARADTVRAQELTGTTSPFTITVRFTGGLTRTQQDAFAAAADRWARVIVGDLPDVELDGEVIDDVLVLASGEDIDGEGNVLGMAGPTHIRAGGAPCRGEMRFDSADLAAMERDGILVDVITHEMGHVLGIGTLWADLVDGDGGADPRYTGRVAMVEYGRLTGSDPEQVPVENEGGDGSRDSHWRERVFRNELMSSAIGGMHNPISRLTVASLIDLGYQVDLDAAEPYTFPVPVEGAALTVRRLEGHFERPARRQVGERV
;
A
#
# COMPACT_ATOMS: atom_id res chain seq x y z
N MET A 1 21.40 19.61 6.48
CA MET A 1 21.72 18.18 6.28
C MET A 1 20.69 17.44 7.10
N VAL A 2 19.75 16.72 6.47
CA VAL A 2 18.81 15.88 7.22
C VAL A 2 19.65 14.72 7.77
N ASP A 3 19.68 14.57 9.10
CA ASP A 3 20.43 13.52 9.75
C ASP A 3 19.56 12.27 9.76
N TYR A 4 19.92 11.28 8.95
CA TYR A 4 19.17 10.05 8.84
C TYR A 4 19.78 9.03 9.80
N LEU A 5 18.93 8.50 10.68
CA LEU A 5 19.41 7.69 11.81
C LEU A 5 19.83 6.29 11.38
N ASP A 6 19.10 5.71 10.42
CA ASP A 6 19.33 4.38 9.85
C ASP A 6 18.65 4.25 8.47
N THR A 7 19.10 3.29 7.65
CA THR A 7 18.50 2.97 6.34
C THR A 7 18.38 1.45 6.17
N TYR A 8 17.23 1.00 5.67
CA TYR A 8 16.98 -0.36 5.23
C TYR A 8 16.70 -0.41 3.73
N VAL A 9 17.11 -1.48 3.04
CA VAL A 9 16.81 -1.68 1.62
C VAL A 9 16.21 -3.06 1.43
N ALA A 10 14.92 -3.12 1.15
CA ALA A 10 14.26 -4.32 0.67
C ALA A 10 14.59 -4.50 -0.82
N ARG A 11 14.83 -5.74 -1.25
CA ARG A 11 15.15 -6.07 -2.65
C ARG A 11 14.40 -7.32 -3.07
N ALA A 12 13.77 -7.27 -4.23
CA ALA A 12 13.11 -8.41 -4.83
C ALA A 12 14.11 -9.50 -5.23
N ASP A 13 13.64 -10.75 -5.30
CA ASP A 13 14.48 -11.87 -5.69
C ASP A 13 14.99 -11.70 -7.13
N THR A 14 16.32 -11.68 -7.30
CA THR A 14 16.95 -11.41 -8.60
C THR A 14 16.65 -12.50 -9.64
N VAL A 15 16.54 -13.76 -9.21
CA VAL A 15 16.23 -14.87 -10.12
C VAL A 15 14.80 -14.71 -10.60
N ARG A 16 13.87 -14.42 -9.69
CA ARG A 16 12.47 -14.24 -10.01
C ARG A 16 12.22 -13.02 -10.89
N ALA A 17 12.90 -11.91 -10.61
CA ALA A 17 12.88 -10.72 -11.46
C ALA A 17 13.36 -11.03 -12.89
N GLN A 18 14.51 -11.71 -13.02
CA GLN A 18 15.03 -12.11 -14.31
C GLN A 18 14.10 -13.05 -15.08
N GLU A 19 13.46 -13.99 -14.40
CA GLU A 19 12.50 -14.93 -14.99
C GLU A 19 11.22 -14.25 -15.49
N LEU A 20 10.65 -13.33 -14.71
CA LEU A 20 9.35 -12.72 -14.99
C LEU A 20 9.42 -11.48 -15.87
N THR A 21 10.49 -10.69 -15.75
CA THR A 21 10.58 -9.37 -16.39
C THR A 21 11.80 -9.21 -17.28
N GLY A 22 12.77 -10.10 -17.16
CA GLY A 22 14.02 -10.04 -17.91
C GLY A 22 15.07 -9.08 -17.32
N THR A 23 14.78 -8.43 -16.19
CA THR A 23 15.72 -7.50 -15.53
C THR A 23 16.73 -8.22 -14.64
N THR A 24 17.96 -7.70 -14.60
CA THR A 24 18.97 -8.04 -13.57
C THR A 24 19.02 -7.01 -12.44
N SER A 25 18.24 -5.93 -12.55
CA SER A 25 18.03 -4.91 -11.52
C SER A 25 16.65 -5.16 -10.90
N PRO A 26 16.56 -6.02 -9.86
CA PRO A 26 15.28 -6.34 -9.24
C PRO A 26 14.78 -5.14 -8.42
N PHE A 27 13.46 -5.00 -8.34
CA PHE A 27 12.80 -3.93 -7.61
C PHE A 27 13.33 -3.74 -6.18
N THR A 28 13.46 -2.50 -5.73
CA THR A 28 13.92 -2.12 -4.40
C THR A 28 12.98 -1.12 -3.71
N ILE A 29 12.92 -1.22 -2.38
CA ILE A 29 12.34 -0.18 -1.52
C ILE A 29 13.40 0.21 -0.51
N THR A 30 13.87 1.45 -0.60
CA THR A 30 14.76 2.04 0.40
C THR A 30 13.93 2.73 1.46
N VAL A 31 14.02 2.29 2.71
CA VAL A 31 13.37 2.93 3.86
C VAL A 31 14.41 3.68 4.66
N ARG A 32 14.21 4.98 4.84
CA ARG A 32 15.12 5.88 5.55
C ARG A 32 14.43 6.45 6.78
N PHE A 33 14.98 6.16 7.96
CA PHE A 33 14.36 6.55 9.22
C PHE A 33 14.79 7.96 9.63
N THR A 34 13.81 8.82 9.88
CA THR A 34 14.03 10.25 10.19
C THR A 34 13.85 10.59 11.67
N GLY A 35 13.34 9.67 12.50
CA GLY A 35 13.22 9.86 13.95
C GLY A 35 12.01 9.16 14.57
N GLY A 36 11.93 9.18 15.90
CA GLY A 36 10.72 8.81 16.66
C GLY A 36 10.35 7.32 16.71
N LEU A 37 11.17 6.43 16.15
CA LEU A 37 10.92 4.99 16.10
C LEU A 37 11.95 4.22 16.96
N THR A 38 11.50 3.21 17.68
CA THR A 38 12.39 2.23 18.34
C THR A 38 13.00 1.28 17.31
N ARG A 39 14.04 0.53 17.71
CA ARG A 39 14.66 -0.45 16.81
C ARG A 39 13.68 -1.54 16.35
N THR A 40 12.84 -2.04 17.25
CA THR A 40 11.85 -3.07 16.91
C THR A 40 10.76 -2.56 15.97
N GLN A 41 10.40 -1.27 16.08
CA GLN A 41 9.49 -0.61 15.14
C GLN A 41 10.15 -0.42 13.77
N GLN A 42 11.43 -0.02 13.72
CA GLN A 42 12.19 0.04 12.46
C GLN A 42 12.28 -1.35 11.79
N ASP A 43 12.49 -2.41 12.55
CA ASP A 43 12.49 -3.78 12.04
C ASP A 43 11.09 -4.18 11.48
N ALA A 44 10.00 -3.62 12.01
CA ALA A 44 8.65 -3.80 11.45
C ALA A 44 8.46 -3.10 10.09
N PHE A 45 9.06 -1.92 9.88
CA PHE A 45 9.13 -1.28 8.56
C PHE A 45 9.97 -2.08 7.57
N ALA A 46 11.09 -2.65 8.01
CA ALA A 46 11.89 -3.53 7.17
C ALA A 46 11.08 -4.76 6.72
N ALA A 47 10.37 -5.40 7.65
CA ALA A 47 9.49 -6.53 7.34
C ALA A 47 8.38 -6.16 6.35
N ALA A 48 7.73 -5.00 6.51
CA ALA A 48 6.73 -4.50 5.58
C ALA A 48 7.30 -4.25 4.17
N ALA A 49 8.47 -3.63 4.08
CA ALA A 49 9.16 -3.41 2.80
C ALA A 49 9.51 -4.73 2.11
N ASP A 50 9.97 -5.73 2.87
CA ASP A 50 10.21 -7.07 2.33
C ASP A 50 8.93 -7.75 1.82
N ARG A 51 7.76 -7.50 2.41
CA ARG A 51 6.49 -8.03 1.88
C ARG A 51 6.19 -7.48 0.49
N TRP A 52 6.35 -6.18 0.28
CA TRP A 52 6.14 -5.56 -1.02
C TRP A 52 7.20 -5.94 -2.04
N ALA A 53 8.47 -6.02 -1.64
CA ALA A 53 9.56 -6.47 -2.52
C ALA A 53 9.45 -7.95 -2.92
N ARG A 54 8.68 -8.78 -2.21
CA ARG A 54 8.36 -10.13 -2.69
C ARG A 54 7.40 -10.15 -3.87
N VAL A 55 6.49 -9.17 -3.97
CA VAL A 55 5.45 -9.14 -5.00
C VAL A 55 5.81 -8.23 -6.17
N ILE A 56 6.48 -7.11 -5.97
CA ILE A 56 6.97 -6.24 -7.06
C ILE A 56 8.37 -6.68 -7.42
N VAL A 57 8.60 -7.06 -8.68
CA VAL A 57 9.87 -7.67 -9.11
C VAL A 57 10.57 -6.91 -10.22
N GLY A 58 9.84 -6.13 -11.02
CA GLY A 58 10.42 -5.37 -12.12
C GLY A 58 11.05 -4.06 -11.70
N ASP A 59 12.15 -3.75 -12.37
CA ASP A 59 12.88 -2.49 -12.30
C ASP A 59 12.00 -1.31 -12.71
N LEU A 60 12.11 -0.20 -11.99
CA LEU A 60 11.64 1.11 -12.43
C LEU A 60 12.82 1.98 -12.84
N PRO A 61 12.63 2.93 -13.78
CA PRO A 61 13.72 3.83 -14.16
C PRO A 61 14.24 4.65 -12.97
N ASP A 62 15.56 4.70 -12.81
CA ASP A 62 16.23 5.61 -11.88
C ASP A 62 15.77 7.06 -12.07
N VAL A 63 15.64 7.79 -10.96
CA VAL A 63 15.35 9.22 -10.97
C VAL A 63 16.36 9.97 -10.12
N GLU A 64 16.92 11.04 -10.67
CA GLU A 64 17.67 12.02 -9.88
C GLU A 64 16.68 13.01 -9.24
N LEU A 65 16.62 13.03 -7.90
CA LEU A 65 15.79 13.93 -7.12
C LEU A 65 16.62 14.53 -5.99
N ASP A 66 16.58 15.85 -5.83
CA ASP A 66 17.31 16.58 -4.78
C ASP A 66 18.83 16.28 -4.72
N GLY A 67 19.44 15.88 -5.84
CA GLY A 67 20.87 15.51 -5.92
C GLY A 67 21.18 14.08 -5.47
N GLU A 68 20.17 13.24 -5.30
CA GLU A 68 20.26 11.81 -5.02
C GLU A 68 19.67 11.00 -6.17
N VAL A 69 20.31 9.89 -6.54
CA VAL A 69 19.73 8.92 -7.46
C VAL A 69 18.86 7.95 -6.65
N ILE A 70 17.58 7.92 -6.98
CA ILE A 70 16.60 7.00 -6.41
C ILE A 70 16.39 5.85 -7.39
N ASP A 71 16.91 4.69 -7.01
CA ASP A 71 16.54 3.39 -7.55
C ASP A 71 15.16 3.00 -6.97
N ASP A 72 14.21 2.68 -7.85
CA ASP A 72 12.82 2.32 -7.53
C ASP A 72 12.06 3.23 -6.54
N VAL A 73 12.03 2.96 -5.24
CA VAL A 73 11.23 3.76 -4.29
C VAL A 73 12.02 4.10 -3.03
N LEU A 74 12.10 5.40 -2.72
CA LEU A 74 12.58 5.91 -1.44
C LEU A 74 11.40 6.27 -0.52
N VAL A 75 11.36 5.66 0.66
CA VAL A 75 10.38 5.93 1.71
C VAL A 75 11.07 6.62 2.87
N LEU A 76 10.56 7.79 3.28
CA LEU A 76 10.97 8.42 4.53
C LEU A 76 9.98 8.04 5.63
N ALA A 77 10.49 7.45 6.72
CA ALA A 77 9.66 6.92 7.80
C ALA A 77 9.97 7.57 9.15
N SER A 78 8.93 8.02 9.85
CA SER A 78 9.01 8.63 11.18
C SER A 78 7.90 8.14 12.13
N GLY A 79 8.22 8.17 13.43
CA GLY A 79 7.23 8.26 14.50
C GLY A 79 7.07 9.73 14.91
N GLU A 80 5.84 10.24 14.93
CA GLU A 80 5.52 11.64 15.19
C GLU A 80 4.35 11.75 16.17
N ASP A 81 4.21 12.90 16.83
CA ASP A 81 2.99 13.20 17.59
C ASP A 81 1.96 13.71 16.58
N ILE A 82 0.91 12.92 16.30
CA ILE A 82 -0.11 13.24 15.29
C ILE A 82 -1.37 13.78 15.98
N ASP A 83 -2.11 12.91 16.65
CA ASP A 83 -3.38 13.27 17.31
C ASP A 83 -3.70 12.49 18.60
N GLY A 84 -2.77 11.66 19.05
CA GLY A 84 -2.86 10.89 20.28
C GLY A 84 -3.54 9.54 20.08
N GLU A 85 -3.77 8.81 21.16
CA GLU A 85 -4.18 7.39 21.08
C GLU A 85 -5.51 7.17 20.33
N GLY A 86 -5.49 6.24 19.37
CA GLY A 86 -6.67 5.57 18.84
C GLY A 86 -7.41 6.28 17.71
N ASN A 87 -6.90 7.39 17.19
CA ASN A 87 -7.41 8.06 15.99
C ASN A 87 -6.59 7.64 14.76
N VAL A 88 -5.65 8.49 14.32
CA VAL A 88 -4.81 8.20 13.16
C VAL A 88 -3.61 7.34 13.57
N LEU A 89 -3.65 6.05 13.24
CA LEU A 89 -2.54 5.14 13.55
C LEU A 89 -1.26 5.47 12.76
N GLY A 90 -1.45 5.93 11.53
CA GLY A 90 -0.41 6.35 10.62
C GLY A 90 -1.00 6.97 9.36
N MET A 91 -0.13 7.59 8.57
CA MET A 91 -0.46 8.13 7.27
C MET A 91 0.70 7.98 6.30
N ALA A 92 0.36 7.60 5.07
CA ALA A 92 1.35 7.41 4.04
C ALA A 92 0.87 7.70 2.63
N GLY A 93 1.82 7.98 1.74
CA GLY A 93 1.53 8.30 0.35
C GLY A 93 2.76 8.75 -0.43
N PRO A 94 2.64 8.81 -1.77
CA PRO A 94 3.70 9.31 -2.62
C PRO A 94 3.85 10.82 -2.45
N THR A 95 5.09 11.28 -2.30
CA THR A 95 5.43 12.71 -2.35
C THR A 95 5.95 13.11 -3.72
N HIS A 96 6.51 12.16 -4.47
CA HIS A 96 7.01 12.37 -5.83
C HIS A 96 6.67 11.18 -6.72
N ILE A 97 6.21 11.50 -7.92
CA ILE A 97 5.78 10.52 -8.93
C ILE A 97 6.66 10.71 -10.17
N ARG A 98 7.14 9.60 -10.75
CA ARG A 98 7.88 9.58 -12.01
C ARG A 98 7.00 10.10 -13.15
N ALA A 99 7.63 10.58 -14.23
CA ALA A 99 6.92 10.90 -15.48
C ALA A 99 6.09 9.71 -16.01
N GLY A 100 6.56 8.47 -15.78
CA GLY A 100 5.85 7.23 -16.14
C GLY A 100 4.66 6.86 -15.25
N GLY A 101 4.41 7.59 -14.15
CA GLY A 101 3.25 7.40 -13.26
C GLY A 101 3.52 6.59 -11.99
N ALA A 102 4.64 5.87 -11.89
CA ALA A 102 5.02 5.17 -10.66
C ALA A 102 5.62 6.14 -9.61
N PRO A 103 5.29 6.02 -8.32
CA PRO A 103 5.97 6.72 -7.22
C PRO A 103 7.49 6.51 -7.25
N CYS A 104 8.28 7.55 -7.00
CA CYS A 104 9.73 7.42 -6.72
C CYS A 104 10.08 7.78 -5.29
N ARG A 105 9.30 8.63 -4.62
CA ARG A 105 9.49 8.96 -3.21
C ARG A 105 8.15 9.03 -2.49
N GLY A 106 8.12 8.56 -1.26
CA GLY A 106 6.98 8.70 -0.37
C GLY A 106 7.37 8.99 1.07
N GLU A 107 6.36 9.30 1.87
CA GLU A 107 6.48 9.53 3.31
C GLU A 107 5.52 8.60 4.06
N MET A 108 5.95 8.15 5.23
CA MET A 108 5.17 7.38 6.18
C MET A 108 5.36 7.98 7.57
N ARG A 109 4.28 8.42 8.21
CA ARG A 109 4.29 9.01 9.55
C ARG A 109 3.34 8.22 10.43
N PHE A 110 3.82 7.76 11.58
CA PHE A 110 3.04 6.95 12.51
C PHE A 110 2.88 7.68 13.84
N ASP A 111 1.69 7.61 14.44
CA ASP A 111 1.47 8.25 15.75
C ASP A 111 2.27 7.52 16.83
N SER A 112 3.18 8.26 17.45
CA SER A 112 4.06 7.77 18.51
C SER A 112 3.28 7.21 19.71
N ALA A 113 2.06 7.70 19.95
CA ALA A 113 1.16 7.24 21.00
C ALA A 113 0.61 5.83 20.74
N ASP A 114 0.45 5.44 19.47
CA ASP A 114 -0.17 4.17 19.08
C ASP A 114 0.84 3.06 18.77
N LEU A 115 2.09 3.40 18.43
CA LEU A 115 3.11 2.44 18.02
C LEU A 115 3.32 1.29 19.02
N ALA A 116 3.47 1.60 20.30
CA ALA A 116 3.69 0.59 21.34
C ALA A 116 2.46 -0.31 21.53
N ALA A 117 1.26 0.20 21.28
CA ALA A 117 0.04 -0.60 21.33
C ALA A 117 -0.07 -1.53 20.13
N MET A 118 0.16 -1.02 18.92
CA MET A 118 0.16 -1.83 17.70
C MET A 118 1.20 -2.95 17.73
N GLU A 119 2.39 -2.67 18.29
CA GLU A 119 3.47 -3.66 18.44
C GLU A 119 3.05 -4.79 19.40
N ARG A 120 2.46 -4.43 20.54
CA ARG A 120 1.99 -5.41 21.54
C ARG A 120 0.82 -6.24 21.03
N ASP A 121 -0.07 -5.63 20.27
CA ASP A 121 -1.25 -6.28 19.69
C ASP A 121 -0.89 -7.12 18.45
N GLY A 122 0.35 -7.04 17.97
CA GLY A 122 0.87 -7.82 16.84
C GLY A 122 0.41 -7.32 15.46
N ILE A 123 -0.19 -6.13 15.39
CA ILE A 123 -0.75 -5.56 14.15
C ILE A 123 0.19 -4.58 13.46
N LEU A 124 1.27 -4.14 14.12
CA LEU A 124 2.14 -3.07 13.62
C LEU A 124 2.68 -3.35 12.21
N VAL A 125 3.15 -4.57 11.95
CA VAL A 125 3.67 -4.94 10.61
C VAL A 125 2.58 -4.82 9.56
N ASP A 126 1.36 -5.27 9.83
CA ASP A 126 0.25 -5.19 8.87
C ASP A 126 -0.15 -3.74 8.60
N VAL A 127 -0.24 -2.89 9.63
CA VAL A 127 -0.53 -1.46 9.44
C VAL A 127 0.59 -0.77 8.64
N ILE A 128 1.86 -1.04 8.94
CA ILE A 128 2.97 -0.48 8.15
C ILE A 128 2.94 -0.99 6.71
N THR A 129 2.64 -2.28 6.51
CA THR A 129 2.53 -2.85 5.15
C THR A 129 1.40 -2.17 4.37
N HIS A 130 0.25 -1.96 5.01
CA HIS A 130 -0.88 -1.24 4.44
C HIS A 130 -0.48 0.18 4.00
N GLU A 131 0.08 0.97 4.92
CA GLU A 131 0.51 2.34 4.65
C GLU A 131 1.58 2.41 3.55
N MET A 132 2.50 1.44 3.51
CA MET A 132 3.48 1.37 2.43
C MET A 132 2.83 1.04 1.07
N GLY A 133 1.72 0.31 1.05
CA GLY A 133 0.89 0.11 -0.15
C GLY A 133 0.39 1.43 -0.73
N HIS A 134 0.01 2.39 0.12
CA HIS A 134 -0.37 3.73 -0.32
C HIS A 134 0.79 4.52 -0.90
N VAL A 135 2.01 4.37 -0.36
CA VAL A 135 3.22 4.94 -0.98
C VAL A 135 3.43 4.38 -2.39
N LEU A 136 3.18 3.09 -2.57
CA LEU A 136 3.33 2.40 -3.86
C LEU A 136 2.22 2.73 -4.87
N GLY A 137 1.21 3.51 -4.48
CA GLY A 137 0.16 4.01 -5.37
C GLY A 137 -1.20 3.33 -5.23
N ILE A 138 -1.32 2.32 -4.37
CA ILE A 138 -2.58 1.63 -4.12
C ILE A 138 -3.53 2.60 -3.41
N GLY A 139 -4.72 2.84 -3.95
CA GLY A 139 -5.65 3.86 -3.47
C GLY A 139 -5.28 5.28 -3.89
N THR A 140 -4.04 5.68 -3.62
CA THR A 140 -3.54 7.04 -3.84
C THR A 140 -3.45 7.40 -5.33
N LEU A 141 -3.18 6.44 -6.22
CA LEU A 141 -3.10 6.64 -7.68
C LEU A 141 -4.27 6.01 -8.46
N TRP A 142 -5.36 5.69 -7.77
CA TRP A 142 -6.53 5.05 -8.39
C TRP A 142 -7.51 6.01 -9.08
N ALA A 143 -7.22 7.32 -9.14
CA ALA A 143 -8.18 8.32 -9.62
C ALA A 143 -8.77 7.98 -11.01
N ASP A 144 -7.93 7.49 -11.93
CA ASP A 144 -8.35 7.10 -13.28
C ASP A 144 -8.84 5.64 -13.39
N LEU A 145 -8.77 4.89 -12.29
CA LEU A 145 -9.13 3.47 -12.18
C LEU A 145 -10.36 3.23 -11.29
N VAL A 146 -11.04 4.29 -10.86
CA VAL A 146 -12.28 4.20 -10.07
C VAL A 146 -13.41 4.88 -10.84
N ASP A 147 -14.54 4.19 -10.99
CA ASP A 147 -15.82 4.75 -11.40
C ASP A 147 -16.67 5.05 -10.18
N GLY A 148 -17.49 6.10 -10.23
CA GLY A 148 -18.36 6.49 -9.11
C GLY A 148 -17.64 7.07 -7.88
N ASP A 149 -16.42 7.57 -8.04
CA ASP A 149 -15.60 8.27 -7.04
C ASP A 149 -16.40 9.37 -6.33
N GLY A 150 -16.33 9.42 -5.00
CA GLY A 150 -17.18 10.30 -4.19
C GLY A 150 -18.66 9.93 -4.15
N GLY A 151 -19.07 8.83 -4.78
CA GLY A 151 -20.46 8.34 -4.88
C GLY A 151 -20.82 7.25 -3.87
N ALA A 152 -22.07 6.81 -3.88
CA ALA A 152 -22.55 5.79 -2.94
C ALA A 152 -21.98 4.38 -3.23
N ASP A 153 -21.44 4.14 -4.42
CA ASP A 153 -20.96 2.83 -4.83
C ASP A 153 -19.75 2.89 -5.78
N PRO A 154 -18.60 3.45 -5.34
CA PRO A 154 -17.38 3.47 -6.12
C PRO A 154 -16.89 2.06 -6.45
N ARG A 155 -16.30 1.93 -7.63
CA ARG A 155 -15.93 0.66 -8.26
C ARG A 155 -14.60 0.78 -8.99
N TYR A 156 -13.66 -0.10 -8.67
CA TYR A 156 -12.38 -0.16 -9.36
C TYR A 156 -12.53 -0.86 -10.72
N THR A 157 -11.88 -0.30 -11.74
CA THR A 157 -12.06 -0.65 -13.15
C THR A 157 -10.78 -1.16 -13.81
N GLY A 158 -9.69 -1.34 -13.05
CA GLY A 158 -8.46 -1.95 -13.54
C GLY A 158 -8.69 -3.40 -14.00
N ARG A 159 -8.28 -3.69 -15.24
CA ARG A 159 -8.65 -4.92 -15.96
C ARG A 159 -8.13 -6.17 -15.26
N VAL A 160 -6.92 -6.11 -14.69
CA VAL A 160 -6.28 -7.27 -14.09
C VAL A 160 -6.87 -7.56 -12.71
N ALA A 161 -7.11 -6.54 -11.90
CA ALA A 161 -7.82 -6.67 -10.63
C ALA A 161 -9.24 -7.21 -10.81
N MET A 162 -9.96 -6.76 -11.85
CA MET A 162 -11.30 -7.30 -12.19
C MET A 162 -11.27 -8.81 -12.48
N VAL A 163 -10.21 -9.31 -13.13
CA VAL A 163 -10.03 -10.74 -13.40
C VAL A 163 -9.79 -11.52 -12.11
N GLU A 164 -8.89 -11.05 -11.24
CA GLU A 164 -8.64 -11.72 -9.95
C GLU A 164 -9.86 -11.66 -9.03
N TYR A 165 -10.62 -10.57 -9.07
CA TYR A 165 -11.88 -10.46 -8.32
C TYR A 165 -12.93 -11.44 -8.82
N GLY A 166 -13.11 -11.58 -10.14
CA GLY A 166 -13.98 -12.62 -10.71
C GLY A 166 -13.56 -14.04 -10.30
N ARG A 167 -12.25 -14.32 -10.23
CA ARG A 167 -11.75 -15.61 -9.71
C ARG A 167 -12.11 -15.82 -8.24
N LEU A 168 -12.00 -14.77 -7.43
CA LEU A 168 -12.31 -14.80 -6.00
C LEU A 168 -13.81 -15.02 -5.73
N THR A 169 -14.69 -14.45 -6.55
CA THR A 169 -16.16 -14.62 -6.46
C THR A 169 -16.67 -15.86 -7.20
N GLY A 170 -15.85 -16.50 -8.03
CA GLY A 170 -16.25 -17.60 -8.89
C GLY A 170 -17.10 -17.16 -10.09
N SER A 171 -16.91 -15.92 -10.57
CA SER A 171 -17.62 -15.31 -11.69
C SER A 171 -16.68 -14.86 -12.82
N ASP A 172 -17.27 -14.34 -13.90
CA ASP A 172 -16.54 -13.57 -14.91
C ASP A 172 -15.93 -12.28 -14.29
N PRO A 173 -14.95 -11.65 -14.94
CA PRO A 173 -14.33 -10.41 -14.45
C PRO A 173 -15.38 -9.32 -14.20
N GLU A 174 -15.37 -8.74 -12.99
CA GLU A 174 -16.29 -7.66 -12.61
C GLU A 174 -15.55 -6.52 -11.89
N GLN A 175 -16.17 -5.33 -11.86
CA GLN A 175 -15.61 -4.19 -11.16
C GLN A 175 -15.56 -4.43 -9.65
N VAL A 176 -14.45 -4.04 -9.03
CA VAL A 176 -14.15 -4.36 -7.63
C VAL A 176 -14.78 -3.31 -6.70
N PRO A 177 -15.51 -3.69 -5.63
CA PRO A 177 -16.03 -2.73 -4.66
C PRO A 177 -14.93 -1.92 -3.97
N VAL A 178 -14.99 -0.59 -4.12
CA VAL A 178 -14.11 0.35 -3.43
C VAL A 178 -14.83 0.89 -2.19
N GLU A 179 -14.08 1.25 -1.15
CA GLU A 179 -14.61 1.81 0.08
C GLU A 179 -15.46 3.05 -0.18
N ASN A 180 -16.66 3.07 0.40
CA ASN A 180 -17.65 4.10 0.19
C ASN A 180 -18.05 4.82 1.49
N GLU A 181 -17.45 4.42 2.62
CA GLU A 181 -17.65 5.00 3.93
C GLU A 181 -16.35 5.57 4.52
N GLY A 182 -16.50 6.40 5.56
CA GLY A 182 -15.36 7.06 6.22
C GLY A 182 -15.05 8.44 5.64
N GLY A 183 -13.96 9.05 6.11
CA GLY A 183 -13.49 10.33 5.61
C GLY A 183 -12.69 10.21 4.32
N ASP A 184 -12.06 11.31 3.92
CA ASP A 184 -11.21 11.38 2.71
C ASP A 184 -10.01 10.43 2.78
N GLY A 185 -9.58 10.04 4.00
CA GLY A 185 -8.58 8.99 4.19
C GLY A 185 -9.10 7.59 3.81
N SER A 186 -10.31 7.25 4.23
CA SER A 186 -10.87 5.91 3.98
C SER A 186 -11.46 5.76 2.58
N ARG A 187 -12.28 6.73 2.17
CA ARG A 187 -13.16 6.58 1.02
C ARG A 187 -12.36 6.62 -0.28
N ASP A 188 -12.78 5.83 -1.26
CA ASP A 188 -12.20 5.80 -2.62
C ASP A 188 -10.71 5.36 -2.71
N SER A 189 -10.06 5.11 -1.56
CA SER A 189 -8.63 4.75 -1.44
C SER A 189 -8.38 3.31 -0.98
N HIS A 190 -9.45 2.58 -0.63
CA HIS A 190 -9.35 1.24 -0.08
C HIS A 190 -10.27 0.27 -0.78
N TRP A 191 -9.98 -1.01 -0.66
CA TRP A 191 -11.00 -2.03 -0.88
C TRP A 191 -12.10 -1.89 0.16
N ARG A 192 -13.35 -2.15 -0.26
CA ARG A 192 -14.50 -2.00 0.63
C ARG A 192 -14.44 -2.94 1.82
N GLU A 193 -14.31 -2.38 3.02
CA GLU A 193 -14.14 -3.15 4.26
C GLU A 193 -15.30 -4.13 4.49
N ARG A 194 -16.54 -3.72 4.20
CA ARG A 194 -17.72 -4.61 4.33
C ARG A 194 -17.69 -5.85 3.45
N VAL A 195 -16.88 -5.84 2.39
CA VAL A 195 -16.72 -6.96 1.44
C VAL A 195 -15.45 -7.74 1.75
N PHE A 196 -14.34 -7.04 1.92
CA PHE A 196 -13.02 -7.66 1.94
C PHE A 196 -12.46 -7.94 3.34
N ARG A 197 -12.95 -7.23 4.37
CA ARG A 197 -12.55 -7.43 5.78
C ARG A 197 -11.03 -7.50 5.96
N ASN A 198 -10.51 -8.69 6.23
CA ASN A 198 -9.13 -8.89 6.58
C ASN A 198 -8.16 -8.85 5.39
N GLU A 199 -8.57 -8.45 4.18
CA GLU A 199 -7.62 -8.13 3.09
C GLU A 199 -6.75 -6.94 3.52
N LEU A 200 -5.46 -6.93 3.17
CA LEU A 200 -4.54 -5.90 3.65
C LEU A 200 -5.00 -4.48 3.35
N MET A 201 -5.45 -4.18 2.14
CA MET A 201 -5.79 -2.84 1.66
C MET A 201 -7.28 -2.50 1.83
N SER A 202 -7.99 -3.18 2.73
CA SER A 202 -9.30 -2.72 3.21
C SER A 202 -9.16 -1.51 4.14
N SER A 203 -10.21 -0.72 4.33
CA SER A 203 -10.15 0.52 5.12
C SER A 203 -9.94 0.33 6.63
N ALA A 204 -9.73 -0.90 7.09
CA ALA A 204 -9.47 -1.17 8.49
C ALA A 204 -8.67 -2.45 8.76
N ILE A 205 -7.81 -2.38 9.77
CA ILE A 205 -7.07 -3.54 10.29
C ILE A 205 -7.72 -3.97 11.61
N GLY A 206 -8.50 -5.05 11.54
CA GLY A 206 -9.26 -5.59 12.67
C GLY A 206 -8.61 -6.76 13.41
N GLY A 207 -7.41 -7.18 13.00
CA GLY A 207 -6.72 -8.34 13.57
C GLY A 207 -5.31 -8.52 13.00
N MET A 208 -4.67 -9.62 13.39
CA MET A 208 -3.38 -10.04 12.82
C MET A 208 -3.60 -10.80 11.51
N HIS A 209 -2.57 -10.80 10.65
CA HIS A 209 -2.48 -11.61 9.43
C HIS A 209 -3.41 -11.13 8.31
N ASN A 210 -3.40 -9.83 8.04
CA ASN A 210 -4.05 -9.30 6.84
C ASN A 210 -3.20 -9.61 5.60
N PRO A 211 -3.68 -10.43 4.64
CA PRO A 211 -2.86 -10.86 3.52
C PRO A 211 -2.84 -9.84 2.38
N ILE A 212 -1.70 -9.72 1.70
CA ILE A 212 -1.62 -9.07 0.37
C ILE A 212 -2.23 -10.04 -0.65
N SER A 213 -3.53 -9.91 -0.91
CA SER A 213 -4.23 -10.83 -1.79
C SER A 213 -3.80 -10.68 -3.26
N ARG A 214 -4.11 -11.69 -4.08
CA ARG A 214 -3.95 -11.60 -5.55
C ARG A 214 -4.70 -10.41 -6.15
N LEU A 215 -5.83 -10.01 -5.55
CA LEU A 215 -6.58 -8.81 -5.96
C LEU A 215 -5.72 -7.55 -5.79
N THR A 216 -5.12 -7.37 -4.62
CA THR A 216 -4.22 -6.24 -4.34
C THR A 216 -3.00 -6.24 -5.24
N VAL A 217 -2.34 -7.40 -5.41
CA VAL A 217 -1.19 -7.52 -6.32
C VAL A 217 -1.57 -7.22 -7.78
N ALA A 218 -2.76 -7.64 -8.23
CA ALA A 218 -3.27 -7.33 -9.56
C ALA A 218 -3.50 -5.83 -9.78
N SER A 219 -3.91 -5.08 -8.75
CA SER A 219 -4.05 -3.62 -8.86
C SER A 219 -2.71 -2.91 -9.12
N LEU A 220 -1.58 -3.48 -8.69
CA LEU A 220 -0.26 -2.96 -9.03
C LEU A 220 0.06 -3.16 -10.52
N ILE A 221 -0.39 -4.25 -11.14
CA ILE A 221 -0.26 -4.45 -12.60
C ILE A 221 -1.07 -3.38 -13.34
N ASP A 222 -2.28 -3.09 -12.87
CA ASP A 222 -3.13 -2.05 -13.45
C ASP A 222 -2.51 -0.63 -13.29
N LEU A 223 -1.64 -0.44 -12.28
CA LEU A 223 -0.81 0.77 -12.10
C LEU A 223 0.50 0.76 -12.92
N GLY A 224 0.82 -0.34 -13.62
CA GLY A 224 1.97 -0.46 -14.50
C GLY A 224 3.20 -1.13 -13.88
N TYR A 225 3.13 -1.65 -12.66
CA TYR A 225 4.20 -2.45 -12.08
C TYR A 225 4.32 -3.82 -12.74
N GLN A 226 5.54 -4.36 -12.77
CA GLN A 226 5.76 -5.77 -13.07
C GLN A 226 5.88 -6.55 -11.77
N VAL A 227 4.97 -7.51 -11.57
CA VAL A 227 4.80 -8.22 -10.29
C VAL A 227 4.89 -9.73 -10.46
N ASP A 228 5.24 -10.43 -9.39
CA ASP A 228 5.01 -11.86 -9.24
C ASP A 228 3.64 -12.10 -8.60
N LEU A 229 2.63 -12.36 -9.43
CA LEU A 229 1.26 -12.57 -8.95
C LEU A 229 1.13 -13.84 -8.09
N ASP A 230 2.05 -14.80 -8.24
CA ASP A 230 2.07 -16.04 -7.46
C ASP A 230 2.74 -15.86 -6.08
N ALA A 231 3.42 -14.74 -5.85
CA ALA A 231 3.92 -14.34 -4.54
C ALA A 231 2.85 -13.70 -3.64
N ALA A 232 1.65 -13.48 -4.17
CA ALA A 232 0.51 -13.02 -3.37
C ALA A 232 0.17 -14.00 -2.24
N GLU A 233 -0.33 -13.46 -1.14
CA GLU A 233 -0.67 -14.24 0.04
C GLU A 233 -2.07 -14.86 -0.09
N PRO A 234 -2.30 -16.08 0.43
CA PRO A 234 -3.60 -16.73 0.35
C PRO A 234 -4.71 -15.88 0.97
N TYR A 235 -5.79 -15.68 0.21
CA TYR A 235 -6.95 -14.95 0.66
C TYR A 235 -8.23 -15.58 0.10
N THR A 236 -9.25 -15.64 0.94
CA THR A 236 -10.62 -16.00 0.58
C THR A 236 -11.53 -15.00 1.26
N PHE A 237 -12.75 -14.80 0.74
CA PHE A 237 -13.70 -13.95 1.45
C PHE A 237 -13.87 -14.38 2.90
N PRO A 238 -14.02 -13.42 3.81
CA PRO A 238 -14.34 -13.69 5.20
C PRO A 238 -15.64 -14.49 5.25
N VAL A 239 -15.60 -15.67 5.87
CA VAL A 239 -16.83 -16.39 6.19
C VAL A 239 -17.51 -15.62 7.32
N PRO A 240 -18.81 -15.27 7.22
CA PRO A 240 -19.49 -14.61 8.32
C PRO A 240 -19.43 -15.50 9.56
N VAL A 241 -18.68 -15.09 10.58
CA VAL A 241 -18.71 -15.74 11.89
C VAL A 241 -19.70 -14.96 12.75
N GLU A 242 -20.87 -15.54 13.01
CA GLU A 242 -21.86 -14.92 13.90
C GLU A 242 -21.24 -14.62 15.27
N GLY A 243 -21.31 -13.36 15.71
CA GLY A 243 -20.97 -12.96 17.09
C GLY A 243 -19.51 -12.59 17.36
N ALA A 244 -18.61 -12.59 16.36
CA ALA A 244 -17.25 -12.07 16.54
C ALA A 244 -17.26 -10.54 16.40
N ALA A 245 -17.23 -9.82 17.53
CA ALA A 245 -16.85 -8.41 17.53
C ALA A 245 -15.34 -8.34 17.29
N LEU A 246 -14.93 -8.01 16.07
CA LEU A 246 -13.56 -7.57 15.81
C LEU A 246 -13.46 -6.13 16.31
N THR A 247 -12.44 -5.83 17.10
CA THR A 247 -12.02 -4.44 17.33
C THR A 247 -11.42 -3.96 16.03
N VAL A 248 -12.23 -3.32 15.20
CA VAL A 248 -11.82 -2.79 13.91
C VAL A 248 -11.17 -1.43 14.13
N ARG A 249 -9.87 -1.30 13.85
CA ARG A 249 -9.20 0.02 13.84
C ARG A 249 -9.24 0.56 12.42
N ARG A 250 -9.92 1.69 12.25
CA ARG A 250 -10.09 2.34 10.96
C ARG A 250 -8.84 3.09 10.59
N LEU A 251 -8.43 3.00 9.34
CA LEU A 251 -7.29 3.73 8.80
C LEU A 251 -7.81 4.99 8.12
N GLU A 252 -7.65 6.13 8.80
CA GLU A 252 -8.21 7.41 8.36
C GLU A 252 -7.12 8.42 7.94
N GLY A 253 -5.84 8.07 8.05
CA GLY A 253 -4.73 8.94 7.70
C GLY A 253 -4.16 8.64 6.33
N HIS A 254 -4.34 9.52 5.34
CA HIS A 254 -3.60 9.45 4.08
C HIS A 254 -3.30 10.85 3.54
N PHE A 255 -2.33 10.95 2.64
CA PHE A 255 -2.12 12.17 1.86
C PHE A 255 -3.24 12.31 0.80
N GLU A 256 -3.59 13.56 0.46
CA GLU A 256 -4.61 13.84 -0.56
C GLU A 256 -4.26 13.16 -1.90
N ARG A 257 -5.26 12.54 -2.53
CA ARG A 257 -5.11 11.91 -3.85
C ARG A 257 -4.87 13.00 -4.91
N PRO A 258 -3.96 12.78 -5.88
CA PRO A 258 -3.90 13.62 -7.07
C PRO A 258 -5.24 13.60 -7.80
N ALA A 259 -5.65 14.76 -8.33
CA ALA A 259 -6.84 14.85 -9.16
C ALA A 259 -6.70 13.95 -10.40
N ARG A 260 -7.84 13.43 -10.90
CA ARG A 260 -7.89 12.70 -12.18
C ARG A 260 -7.16 13.46 -13.28
N ARG A 261 -6.40 12.73 -14.10
CA ARG A 261 -5.73 13.36 -15.23
C ARG A 261 -6.79 13.87 -16.19
N GLN A 262 -6.79 15.17 -16.47
CA GLN A 262 -7.66 15.70 -17.51
C GLN A 262 -7.21 15.15 -18.87
N VAL A 263 -8.16 14.68 -19.67
CA VAL A 263 -7.90 14.20 -21.03
C VAL A 263 -7.34 15.37 -21.86
N GLY A 264 -6.01 15.45 -22.01
CA GLY A 264 -5.37 16.47 -22.85
C GLY A 264 -3.99 16.96 -22.42
N GLU A 265 -3.56 16.76 -21.17
CA GLU A 265 -2.21 17.16 -20.75
C GLU A 265 -1.19 16.10 -21.18
N ARG A 266 -0.35 16.45 -22.15
CA ARG A 266 0.82 15.67 -22.52
C ARG A 266 1.93 15.90 -21.50
N VAL A 267 2.60 14.82 -21.16
CA VAL A 267 3.86 14.73 -20.39
C VAL A 267 4.90 15.74 -20.90
#